data_AF-A0A956VN77-F1
#
_entry.id   AF-A0A956VN77-F1
#
_cell.length_a   1.000
_cell.length_b   1.000
_cell.length_c   1.000
_cell.angle_alpha   90.00
_cell.angle_beta   90.00
_cell.angle_gamma   90.00
#
_symmetry.space_group_name_H-M   'P 1'
#
loop_
_entity.id
_entity.type
_entity.pdbx_description
1 polymer ?
#
loop_
_entity_poly.entity_id
_entity_poly.type
_entity_poly.pdbx_seq_one_letter_code
_entity_poly.pdbx_strand_id
1 'polypeptide(L)'
;MSLPEPFALFMRDHAATGALVEDARGQVEAAIVYDDDPTLVPAAVAALRTLQQFLRVDLERHIRREEDALFPAFQALARNDELIHGMLTQHRRIEERREVLGRLIAALDHDHEELDQARGRLAEALATPVLTVADLQRLVDGVRQLDWMLQGHFGDEEDDLLVPGADLFTGEARDQLAAAIERIQ
;
A
#
# COMPACT_ATOMS: atom_id res chain seq x y z
N MET A 1 21.03 9.98 10.89
CA MET A 1 20.37 10.61 12.05
C MET A 1 18.91 10.20 12.00
N SER A 2 18.26 9.88 13.13
CA SER A 2 16.81 9.66 13.13
C SER A 2 16.10 11.01 13.12
N LEU A 3 15.06 11.17 12.30
CA LEU A 3 14.21 12.36 12.32
C LEU A 3 13.52 12.51 13.69
N PRO A 4 13.14 13.73 14.12
CA PRO A 4 12.32 13.92 15.31
C PRO A 4 10.88 13.50 15.06
N GLU A 5 10.12 13.21 16.13
CA GLU A 5 8.66 13.11 16.02
C GLU A 5 8.07 14.48 15.62
N PRO A 6 7.03 14.54 14.77
CA PRO A 6 6.29 13.40 14.20
C PRO A 6 6.87 12.85 12.88
N PHE A 7 7.94 13.43 12.32
CA PHE A 7 8.54 12.98 11.05
C PHE A 7 9.04 11.53 11.10
N ALA A 8 9.54 11.09 12.26
CA ALA A 8 9.93 9.69 12.46
C ALA A 8 8.77 8.70 12.31
N LEU A 9 7.51 9.12 12.54
CA LEU A 9 6.34 8.29 12.30
C LEU A 9 6.15 7.98 10.82
N PHE A 10 6.23 8.99 9.94
CA PHE A 10 6.10 8.81 8.50
C PHE A 10 7.17 7.85 7.96
N MET A 11 8.42 7.99 8.39
CA MET A 11 9.50 7.05 8.01
C MET A 11 9.19 5.60 8.41
N ARG A 12 8.55 5.39 9.57
CA ARG A 12 8.16 4.05 10.01
C ARG A 12 6.99 3.52 9.17
N ASP A 13 6.02 4.36 8.86
CA ASP A 13 4.89 4.02 8.01
C ASP A 13 5.38 3.65 6.58
N HIS A 14 6.35 4.39 6.03
CA HIS A 14 6.99 4.09 4.74
C HIS A 14 7.70 2.75 4.76
N ALA A 15 8.56 2.53 5.77
CA ALA A 15 9.31 1.28 5.90
C ALA A 15 8.37 0.07 6.05
N ALA A 16 7.30 0.20 6.84
CA ALA A 16 6.30 -0.85 7.00
C ALA A 16 5.54 -1.14 5.70
N THR A 17 5.14 -0.09 4.98
CA THR A 17 4.45 -0.21 3.70
C THR A 17 5.35 -0.87 2.66
N GLY A 18 6.60 -0.40 2.53
CA GLY A 18 7.58 -0.95 1.60
C GLY A 18 7.86 -2.43 1.84
N ALA A 19 8.07 -2.83 3.10
CA ALA A 19 8.30 -4.23 3.45
C ALA A 19 7.12 -5.15 3.07
N LEU A 20 5.88 -4.70 3.27
CA LEU A 20 4.68 -5.47 2.92
C LEU A 20 4.50 -5.60 1.41
N VAL A 21 4.76 -4.53 0.67
CA VAL A 21 4.69 -4.55 -0.81
C VAL A 21 5.78 -5.47 -1.37
N GLU A 22 6.99 -5.40 -0.83
CA GLU A 22 8.11 -6.26 -1.23
C GLU A 22 7.83 -7.74 -0.96
N ASP A 23 7.31 -8.08 0.23
CA ASP A 23 6.94 -9.46 0.56
C ASP A 23 5.84 -9.98 -0.39
N ALA A 24 4.75 -9.22 -0.56
CA ALA A 24 3.67 -9.61 -1.47
C ALA A 24 4.16 -9.80 -2.91
N ARG A 25 5.03 -8.90 -3.39
CA ARG A 25 5.68 -9.04 -4.70
C ARG A 25 6.50 -10.33 -4.77
N GLY A 26 7.35 -10.58 -3.78
CA GLY A 26 8.21 -11.76 -3.72
C GLY A 26 7.42 -13.07 -3.72
N GLN A 27 6.33 -13.15 -2.98
CA GLN A 27 5.46 -14.35 -2.94
C GLN A 27 4.78 -14.61 -4.28
N VAL A 28 4.28 -13.56 -4.95
CA VAL A 28 3.66 -13.71 -6.28
C VAL A 28 4.71 -14.07 -7.33
N GLU A 29 5.88 -13.45 -7.31
CA GLU A 29 7.00 -13.79 -8.20
C GLU A 29 7.44 -15.24 -8.02
N ALA A 30 7.57 -15.72 -6.77
CA ALA A 30 7.90 -17.10 -6.48
C ALA A 30 6.84 -18.07 -7.04
N ALA A 31 5.55 -17.77 -6.86
CA ALA A 31 4.45 -18.59 -7.39
C ALA A 31 4.40 -18.64 -8.92
N ILE A 32 4.91 -17.62 -9.62
CA ILE A 32 5.03 -17.61 -11.08
C ILE A 32 6.25 -18.43 -11.54
N VAL A 33 7.38 -18.30 -10.84
CA VAL A 33 8.65 -18.93 -11.23
C VAL A 33 8.66 -20.43 -10.94
N TYR A 34 8.04 -20.85 -9.84
CA TYR A 34 8.01 -22.23 -9.36
C TYR A 34 6.57 -22.75 -9.39
N ASP A 35 5.98 -22.81 -10.59
CA ASP A 35 4.57 -23.14 -10.82
C ASP A 35 4.20 -24.61 -10.52
N ASP A 36 5.19 -25.45 -10.23
CA ASP A 36 5.04 -26.84 -9.84
C ASP A 36 4.90 -27.05 -8.31
N ASP A 37 5.19 -26.02 -7.50
CA ASP A 37 4.99 -26.07 -6.04
C ASP A 37 3.56 -25.64 -5.67
N PRO A 38 2.70 -26.58 -5.23
CA PRO A 38 1.30 -26.29 -4.92
C PRO A 38 1.12 -25.40 -3.67
N THR A 39 2.17 -25.13 -2.91
CA THR A 39 2.12 -24.29 -1.68
C THR A 39 2.31 -22.81 -1.96
N LEU A 40 2.92 -22.44 -3.10
CA LEU A 40 3.27 -21.06 -3.40
C LEU A 40 2.08 -20.20 -3.82
N VAL A 41 1.13 -20.77 -4.58
CA VAL A 41 -0.09 -20.03 -4.97
C VAL A 41 -0.93 -19.65 -3.74
N PRO A 42 -1.22 -20.55 -2.78
CA PRO A 42 -1.85 -20.17 -1.51
C PRO A 42 -1.07 -19.10 -0.72
N ALA A 43 0.27 -19.18 -0.68
CA ALA A 43 1.11 -18.20 0.00
C ALA A 43 1.03 -16.81 -0.65
N ALA A 44 1.11 -16.75 -1.98
CA ALA A 44 0.95 -15.52 -2.76
C ALA A 44 -0.42 -14.86 -2.52
N VAL A 45 -1.50 -15.66 -2.52
CA VAL A 45 -2.85 -15.15 -2.22
C VAL A 45 -2.95 -14.62 -0.79
N ALA A 46 -2.37 -15.30 0.19
CA ALA A 46 -2.36 -14.84 1.58
C ALA A 46 -1.59 -13.52 1.75
N ALA A 47 -0.44 -13.37 1.08
CA ALA A 47 0.34 -12.14 1.09
C ALA A 47 -0.40 -10.97 0.43
N LEU A 48 -1.04 -11.20 -0.73
CA LEU A 48 -1.88 -10.20 -1.41
C LEU A 48 -3.05 -9.72 -0.54
N ARG A 49 -3.71 -10.63 0.18
CA ARG A 49 -4.79 -10.29 1.13
C ARG A 49 -4.28 -9.44 2.29
N THR A 50 -3.12 -9.79 2.83
CA THR A 50 -2.47 -9.04 3.91
C THR A 50 -2.13 -7.63 3.43
N LEU A 51 -1.54 -7.52 2.24
CA LEU A 51 -1.27 -6.24 1.59
C LEU A 51 -2.56 -5.42 1.41
N GLN A 52 -3.63 -6.01 0.85
CA GLN A 52 -4.89 -5.31 0.65
C GLN A 52 -5.49 -4.78 1.96
N GLN A 53 -5.46 -5.58 3.03
CA GLN A 53 -5.95 -5.16 4.33
C GLN A 53 -5.15 -3.96 4.86
N PHE A 54 -3.83 -4.03 4.76
CA PHE A 54 -2.93 -2.96 5.17
C PHE A 54 -3.15 -1.69 4.36
N LEU A 55 -3.22 -1.78 3.01
CA LEU A 55 -3.47 -0.63 2.13
C LEU A 55 -4.81 0.06 2.42
N ARG A 56 -5.80 -0.70 2.89
CA ARG A 56 -7.12 -0.15 3.22
C ARG A 56 -7.14 0.62 4.55
N VAL A 57 -6.31 0.22 5.51
CA VAL A 57 -6.37 0.77 6.88
C VAL A 57 -5.19 1.68 7.14
N ASP A 58 -3.98 1.15 7.01
CA ASP A 58 -2.77 1.82 7.44
C ASP A 58 -2.28 2.85 6.42
N LEU A 59 -2.28 2.51 5.12
CA LEU A 59 -1.93 3.47 4.07
C LEU A 59 -2.95 4.61 3.98
N GLU A 60 -4.25 4.31 4.12
CA GLU A 60 -5.30 5.34 4.13
C GLU A 60 -5.12 6.29 5.32
N ARG A 61 -4.82 5.74 6.51
CA ARG A 61 -4.52 6.56 7.69
C ARG A 61 -3.29 7.42 7.48
N HIS A 62 -2.23 6.87 6.89
CA HIS A 62 -1.00 7.59 6.57
C HIS A 62 -1.28 8.78 5.64
N ILE A 63 -1.94 8.54 4.50
CA ILE A 63 -2.36 9.59 3.55
C ILE A 63 -3.21 10.66 4.26
N ARG A 64 -4.13 10.27 5.15
CA ARG A 64 -4.93 11.25 5.90
C ARG A 64 -4.09 12.10 6.84
N ARG A 65 -3.07 11.55 7.50
CA ARG A 65 -2.15 12.35 8.33
C ARG A 65 -1.41 13.39 7.49
N GLU A 66 -1.10 13.06 6.25
CA GLU A 66 -0.45 14.00 5.34
C GLU A 66 -1.42 15.08 4.87
N GLU A 67 -2.55 14.67 4.29
CA GLU A 67 -3.52 15.59 3.69
C GLU A 67 -4.23 16.47 4.71
N ASP A 68 -4.60 15.92 5.87
CA ASP A 68 -5.37 16.65 6.89
C ASP A 68 -4.48 17.44 7.87
N ALA A 69 -3.19 17.11 7.97
CA ALA A 69 -2.29 17.74 8.96
C ALA A 69 -0.93 18.19 8.39
N LEU A 70 -0.13 17.29 7.79
CA LEU A 70 1.24 17.62 7.36
C LEU A 70 1.25 18.69 6.26
N PHE A 71 0.55 18.45 5.15
CA PHE A 71 0.55 19.35 4.00
C PHE A 71 -0.03 20.73 4.33
N PRO A 72 -1.16 20.87 5.05
CA PRO A 72 -1.63 22.16 5.50
C PRO A 72 -0.61 22.91 6.35
N ALA A 73 0.12 22.21 7.23
CA ALA A 73 1.14 22.83 8.06
C ALA A 73 2.35 23.31 7.22
N PHE A 74 2.76 22.55 6.20
CA PHE A 74 3.79 22.99 5.26
C PHE A 74 3.34 24.16 4.39
N GLN A 75 2.08 24.21 3.95
CA GLN A 75 1.55 25.37 3.22
C GLN A 75 1.62 26.63 4.07
N ALA A 76 1.25 26.52 5.35
CA ALA A 76 1.28 27.65 6.28
C ALA A 76 2.70 28.19 6.52
N LEU A 77 3.72 27.32 6.57
CA LEU A 77 5.09 27.70 6.90
C LEU A 77 5.98 28.00 5.68
N ALA A 78 5.88 27.19 4.63
CA ALA A 78 6.84 27.17 3.52
C ALA A 78 6.23 27.53 2.16
N ARG A 79 4.89 27.61 2.03
CA ARG A 79 4.18 27.89 0.76
C ARG A 79 4.60 26.98 -0.40
N ASN A 80 4.90 25.71 -0.11
CA ASN A 80 5.31 24.69 -1.09
C ASN A 80 4.12 24.11 -1.87
N ASP A 81 3.30 24.97 -2.48
CA ASP A 81 2.03 24.58 -3.09
C ASP A 81 2.21 23.64 -4.30
N GLU A 82 3.27 23.80 -5.08
CA GLU A 82 3.55 22.97 -6.26
C GLU A 82 3.95 21.53 -5.88
N LEU A 83 4.86 21.39 -4.91
CA LEU A 83 5.28 20.08 -4.39
C LEU A 83 4.09 19.33 -3.77
N ILE A 84 3.31 20.01 -2.93
CA ILE A 84 2.12 19.43 -2.28
C ILE A 84 1.08 19.03 -3.33
N HIS A 85 0.87 19.84 -4.38
CA HIS A 85 -0.02 19.46 -5.48
C HIS A 85 0.45 18.20 -6.22
N GLY A 86 1.77 18.03 -6.37
CA GLY A 86 2.40 16.81 -6.86
C GLY A 86 2.04 15.60 -6.00
N MET A 87 2.24 15.70 -4.68
CA MET A 87 1.94 14.63 -3.71
C MET A 87 0.46 14.23 -3.72
N LEU A 88 -0.45 15.20 -3.68
CA LEU A 88 -1.91 14.94 -3.79
C LEU A 88 -2.30 14.26 -5.11
N THR A 89 -1.52 14.48 -6.18
CA THR A 89 -1.72 13.78 -7.45
C THR A 89 -1.20 12.35 -7.39
N GLN A 90 -0.08 12.11 -6.70
CA GLN A 90 0.44 10.77 -6.45
C GLN A 90 -0.52 9.95 -5.57
N HIS A 91 -1.07 10.52 -4.49
CA HIS A 91 -2.07 9.86 -3.63
C HIS A 91 -3.28 9.35 -4.41
N ARG A 92 -3.84 10.19 -5.30
CA ARG A 92 -4.96 9.79 -6.15
C ARG A 92 -4.62 8.59 -7.04
N ARG A 93 -3.41 8.56 -7.61
CA ARG A 93 -2.97 7.43 -8.43
C ARG A 93 -2.78 6.17 -7.59
N ILE A 94 -2.24 6.30 -6.38
CA ILE A 94 -2.08 5.20 -5.42
C ILE A 94 -3.45 4.61 -5.07
N GLU A 95 -4.44 5.47 -4.79
CA GLU A 95 -5.81 5.07 -4.51
C GLU A 95 -6.46 4.32 -5.69
N GLU A 96 -6.35 4.87 -6.92
CA GLU A 96 -6.83 4.19 -8.13
C GLU A 96 -6.21 2.80 -8.30
N ARG A 97 -4.91 2.65 -8.00
CA ARG A 97 -4.20 1.36 -8.07
C ARG A 97 -4.65 0.40 -6.98
N ARG A 98 -4.84 0.89 -5.75
CA ARG A 98 -5.39 0.13 -4.62
C ARG A 98 -6.74 -0.46 -4.97
N GLU A 99 -7.63 0.32 -5.58
CA GLU A 99 -8.95 -0.16 -6.01
C GLU A 99 -8.84 -1.25 -7.09
N VAL A 100 -7.95 -1.09 -8.07
CA VAL A 100 -7.72 -2.11 -9.10
C VAL A 100 -7.26 -3.43 -8.47
N LEU A 101 -6.28 -3.37 -7.57
CA LEU A 101 -5.81 -4.55 -6.84
C LEU A 101 -6.91 -5.17 -5.98
N GLY A 102 -7.69 -4.35 -5.29
CA GLY A 102 -8.82 -4.81 -4.48
C GLY A 102 -9.89 -5.53 -5.30
N ARG A 103 -10.20 -5.04 -6.49
CA ARG A 103 -11.12 -5.72 -7.43
C ARG A 103 -10.56 -7.05 -7.93
N LEU A 104 -9.25 -7.10 -8.24
CA LEU A 104 -8.60 -8.33 -8.69
C LEU A 104 -8.60 -9.39 -7.57
N ILE A 105 -8.28 -9.01 -6.34
CA ILE A 105 -8.31 -9.92 -5.18
C ILE A 105 -9.73 -10.37 -4.88
N ALA A 106 -10.72 -9.47 -4.91
CA ALA A 106 -12.12 -9.82 -4.72
C ALA A 106 -12.65 -10.77 -5.80
N ALA A 107 -12.17 -10.65 -7.04
CA ALA A 107 -12.49 -11.60 -8.11
C ALA A 107 -11.93 -13.01 -7.83
N LEU A 108 -10.79 -13.12 -7.13
CA LEU A 108 -10.29 -14.41 -6.64
C LEU A 108 -11.22 -15.02 -5.59
N ASP A 109 -11.87 -14.20 -4.77
CA ASP A 109 -12.77 -14.66 -3.71
C ASP A 109 -14.16 -15.07 -4.25
N HIS A 110 -14.65 -14.42 -5.31
CA HIS A 110 -15.98 -14.71 -5.90
C HIS A 110 -16.07 -16.03 -6.70
N ASP A 111 -14.95 -16.63 -7.11
CA ASP A 111 -14.93 -18.01 -7.65
C ASP A 111 -15.07 -19.11 -6.58
N HIS A 112 -15.31 -18.73 -5.32
CA HIS A 112 -15.40 -19.66 -4.19
C HIS A 112 -16.75 -19.66 -3.42
N GLU A 113 -17.58 -18.60 -3.50
CA GLU A 113 -18.86 -18.55 -2.75
C GLU A 113 -20.03 -19.31 -3.41
N GLU A 114 -20.17 -19.28 -4.74
CA GLU A 114 -21.14 -20.13 -5.44
C GLU A 114 -20.69 -21.61 -5.52
N LEU A 115 -19.39 -21.85 -5.27
CA LEU A 115 -18.75 -23.17 -5.35
C LEU A 115 -19.00 -24.02 -4.09
N ASP A 116 -19.14 -23.43 -2.90
CA ASP A 116 -19.32 -24.19 -1.65
C ASP A 116 -20.73 -24.82 -1.52
N GLN A 117 -21.75 -24.24 -2.15
CA GLN A 117 -23.10 -24.84 -2.21
C GLN A 117 -23.22 -25.95 -3.28
N ALA A 118 -22.34 -25.96 -4.28
CA ALA A 118 -22.26 -26.99 -5.33
C ALA A 118 -21.22 -28.10 -5.05
N ARG A 119 -20.20 -27.83 -4.21
CA ARG A 119 -19.10 -28.74 -3.84
C ARG A 119 -19.54 -30.07 -3.24
N GLY A 120 -20.66 -30.12 -2.53
CA GLY A 120 -21.18 -31.36 -1.95
C GLY A 120 -21.62 -32.42 -2.97
N ARG A 121 -21.78 -32.07 -4.25
CA ARG A 121 -22.23 -33.01 -5.31
C ARG A 121 -21.33 -33.05 -6.55
N LEU A 122 -20.38 -32.12 -6.70
CA LEU A 122 -19.46 -32.03 -7.84
C LEU A 122 -18.01 -32.47 -7.53
N ALA A 123 -17.68 -32.71 -6.26
CA ALA A 123 -16.36 -33.19 -5.82
C ALA A 123 -15.95 -34.55 -6.43
N GLU A 124 -16.89 -35.28 -7.01
CA GLU A 124 -16.67 -36.56 -7.68
C GLU A 124 -16.54 -36.47 -9.22
N ALA A 125 -16.75 -35.29 -9.82
CA ALA A 125 -16.77 -35.11 -11.27
C ALA A 125 -15.97 -33.86 -11.70
N LEU A 126 -14.64 -33.96 -11.59
CA LEU A 126 -13.66 -33.42 -12.56
C LEU A 126 -13.62 -31.89 -12.82
N ALA A 127 -12.45 -31.31 -12.49
CA ALA A 127 -11.79 -30.12 -13.06
C ALA A 127 -12.17 -28.73 -12.49
N THR A 128 -11.26 -28.28 -11.63
CA THR A 128 -11.00 -26.99 -10.97
C THR A 128 -11.19 -25.70 -11.81
N PRO A 129 -11.51 -24.54 -11.21
CA PRO A 129 -10.95 -23.25 -11.63
C PRO A 129 -9.62 -23.06 -10.90
N VAL A 130 -8.50 -23.38 -11.59
CA VAL A 130 -7.13 -23.11 -11.08
C VAL A 130 -6.77 -21.67 -11.44
N LEU A 131 -6.25 -20.91 -10.47
CA LEU A 131 -5.51 -19.66 -10.73
C LEU A 131 -4.51 -19.90 -11.86
N THR A 132 -4.62 -19.15 -12.97
CA THR A 132 -3.68 -19.32 -14.08
C THR A 132 -2.42 -18.51 -13.83
N VAL A 133 -1.29 -18.95 -14.40
CA VAL A 133 -0.06 -18.15 -14.45
C VAL A 133 -0.32 -16.76 -15.04
N ALA A 134 -1.26 -16.64 -15.99
CA ALA A 134 -1.64 -15.35 -16.56
C ALA A 134 -2.35 -14.43 -15.53
N ASP A 135 -3.14 -14.98 -14.61
CA ASP A 135 -3.78 -14.19 -13.55
C ASP A 135 -2.75 -13.74 -12.51
N LEU A 136 -1.83 -14.63 -12.14
CA LEU A 136 -0.69 -14.27 -11.28
C LEU A 136 0.20 -13.20 -11.92
N GLN A 137 0.42 -13.26 -13.23
CA GLN A 137 1.18 -12.23 -13.95
C GLN A 137 0.49 -10.86 -13.89
N ARG A 138 -0.84 -10.79 -14.04
CA ARG A 138 -1.56 -9.51 -13.89
C ARG A 138 -1.48 -8.96 -12.47
N LEU A 139 -1.53 -9.84 -11.47
CA LEU A 139 -1.37 -9.46 -10.07
C LEU A 139 0.05 -8.93 -9.80
N VAL A 140 1.09 -9.64 -10.26
CA VAL A 140 2.48 -9.20 -10.05
C VAL A 140 2.77 -7.88 -10.75
N ASP A 141 2.23 -7.66 -11.95
CA ASP A 141 2.38 -6.40 -12.66
C ASP A 141 1.68 -5.25 -11.90
N GLY A 142 0.51 -5.53 -11.33
CA GLY A 142 -0.21 -4.59 -10.46
C GLY A 142 0.56 -4.25 -9.18
N VAL A 143 1.13 -5.25 -8.50
CA VAL A 143 1.93 -5.06 -7.29
C VAL A 143 3.23 -4.32 -7.60
N ARG A 144 3.95 -4.68 -8.66
CA ARG A 144 5.16 -3.98 -9.12
C ARG A 144 4.90 -2.52 -9.45
N GLN A 145 3.77 -2.23 -10.08
CA GLN A 145 3.40 -0.85 -10.38
C GLN A 145 3.07 -0.08 -9.11
N LEU A 146 2.36 -0.68 -8.15
CA LEU A 146 2.12 -0.08 -6.85
C LEU A 146 3.44 0.17 -6.09
N ASP A 147 4.34 -0.82 -6.07
CA ASP A 147 5.68 -0.72 -5.47
C ASP A 147 6.45 0.46 -6.04
N TRP A 148 6.59 0.52 -7.37
CA TRP A 148 7.26 1.63 -8.04
C TRP A 148 6.65 3.00 -7.72
N MET A 149 5.32 3.08 -7.64
CA MET A 149 4.62 4.33 -7.29
C MET A 149 4.86 4.73 -5.84
N LEU A 150 4.80 3.78 -4.90
CA LEU A 150 5.03 4.04 -3.48
C LEU A 150 6.48 4.40 -3.21
N GLN A 151 7.44 3.69 -3.81
CA GLN A 151 8.86 4.03 -3.67
C GLN A 151 9.18 5.42 -4.24
N GLY A 152 8.59 5.77 -5.40
CA GLY A 152 8.74 7.12 -5.95
C GLY A 152 8.12 8.18 -5.04
N HIS A 153 6.90 7.95 -4.58
CA HIS A 153 6.18 8.87 -3.69
C HIS A 153 6.90 9.06 -2.34
N PHE A 154 7.29 7.97 -1.67
CA PHE A 154 8.05 8.03 -0.42
C PHE A 154 9.42 8.67 -0.63
N GLY A 155 10.12 8.35 -1.71
CA GLY A 155 11.40 8.98 -2.03
C GLY A 155 11.27 10.50 -2.17
N ASP A 156 10.30 10.95 -2.97
CA ASP A 156 10.04 12.38 -3.14
C ASP A 156 9.64 13.03 -1.81
N GLU A 157 8.78 12.39 -1.01
CA GLU A 157 8.36 12.96 0.28
C GLU A 157 9.50 12.99 1.30
N GLU A 158 10.28 11.93 1.41
CA GLU A 158 11.42 11.84 2.33
C GLU A 158 12.48 12.90 2.02
N ASP A 159 12.90 12.97 0.76
CA ASP A 159 14.00 13.83 0.32
C ASP A 159 13.58 15.31 0.21
N ASP A 160 12.36 15.59 -0.28
CA ASP A 160 11.93 16.96 -0.59
C ASP A 160 11.05 17.59 0.49
N LEU A 161 10.42 16.79 1.36
CA LEU A 161 9.47 17.29 2.37
C LEU A 161 9.87 16.95 3.81
N LEU A 162 10.03 15.67 4.16
CA LEU A 162 10.24 15.25 5.56
C LEU A 162 11.62 15.65 6.08
N VAL A 163 12.70 15.33 5.35
CA VAL A 163 14.06 15.67 5.78
C VAL A 163 14.28 17.19 5.81
N PRO A 164 13.93 17.97 4.77
CA PRO A 164 14.07 19.43 4.82
C PRO A 164 13.12 20.08 5.83
N GLY A 165 11.91 19.54 5.98
CA GLY A 165 10.90 20.09 6.87
C GLY A 165 11.17 19.86 8.35
N ALA A 166 11.88 18.79 8.72
CA ALA A 166 12.25 18.54 10.10
C ALA A 166 13.03 19.70 10.73
N ASP A 167 13.81 20.43 9.93
CA ASP A 167 14.54 21.62 10.35
C ASP A 167 13.65 22.88 10.44
N LEU A 168 12.56 22.93 9.66
CA LEU A 168 11.60 24.04 9.65
C LEU A 168 10.62 23.97 10.84
N PHE A 169 10.21 22.76 11.21
CA PHE A 169 9.26 22.53 12.30
C PHE A 169 9.99 22.39 13.65
N THR A 170 10.15 23.52 14.34
CA THR A 170 10.77 23.56 15.67
C THR A 170 9.83 24.14 16.73
N GLY A 171 10.06 23.78 18.00
CA GLY A 171 9.30 24.28 19.14
C GLY A 171 7.79 24.04 19.00
N GLU A 172 7.01 25.11 19.21
CA GLU A 172 5.55 25.06 19.21
C GLU A 172 4.94 24.54 17.90
N ALA A 173 5.53 24.87 16.74
CA ALA A 173 5.02 24.42 15.45
C ALA A 173 5.08 22.89 15.30
N ARG A 174 6.13 22.26 15.84
CA ARG A 174 6.29 20.81 15.84
C ARG A 174 5.30 20.13 16.79
N ASP A 175 5.09 20.70 17.96
CA ASP A 175 4.15 20.17 18.96
C ASP A 175 2.70 20.27 18.45
N GLN A 176 2.35 21.36 17.75
CA GLN A 176 1.05 21.52 17.11
C GLN A 176 0.84 20.49 15.98
N LEU A 177 1.85 20.25 15.17
CA LEU A 177 1.81 19.24 14.11
C LEU A 177 1.64 17.83 14.71
N ALA A 178 2.42 17.47 15.73
CA ALA A 178 2.29 16.19 16.42
C ALA A 178 0.87 15.98 16.98
N ALA A 179 0.32 17.00 17.66
CA ALA A 179 -1.04 16.95 18.20
C ALA A 179 -2.12 16.88 17.11
N ALA A 180 -1.87 17.40 15.90
CA ALA A 180 -2.78 17.27 14.76
C ALA A 180 -2.78 15.85 14.20
N ILE A 181 -1.59 15.25 14.04
CA ILE A 181 -1.42 13.87 13.57
C ILE A 181 -2.04 12.86 14.52
N GLU A 182 -1.88 13.03 15.84
CA GLU A 182 -2.45 12.12 16.85
C GLU A 182 -3.98 12.06 16.82
N ARG A 183 -4.64 13.13 16.38
CA ARG A 183 -6.10 13.18 16.24
C ARG A 183 -6.61 12.35 15.06
N ILE A 184 -5.74 11.94 14.15
CA ILE A 184 -6.05 11.12 12.98
C ILE A 184 -5.67 9.67 13.32
N GLN A 185 -6.62 8.99 13.98
CA GLN A 185 -6.59 7.54 14.23
C GLN A 185 -7.35 6.77 13.14
#